data_AF-A0A834B0P0-F1
#
_entry.id   AF-A0A834B0P0-F1
#
_cell.length_a   1.000
_cell.length_b   1.000
_cell.length_c   1.000
_cell.angle_alpha   90.00
_cell.angle_beta   90.00
_cell.angle_gamma   90.00
#
_symmetry.space_group_name_H-M   'P 1'
#
loop_
_entity.id
_entity.type
_entity.pdbx_description
1 polymer ?
#
loop_
_entity_poly.entity_id
_entity_poly.type
_entity_poly.pdbx_seq_one_letter_code
_entity_poly.pdbx_strand_id
1 'polypeptide(L)'
;MATSSPQLREIRGPLLPPKVLVEESDECLMEDVEDEDPAFVDAEELCSGGLKAGSLPGCLRVVIADENTQEQCEVFGRFPLTGPWWRVKVQVKAVGSRKYHVQGFPSYFLQSDMSPPNQKSICSLFLKDCEVSSDTRNKFLAWVNNTLGYKNLNFENLRETMRVFKKEPGRNGQKQSTQMEQEESQPDHERRLAVENTIPFISVMTALQFPKIMEFLPVLLPRHFKQLVSSDSKDVLGKIEEILGTHPWKLGFSKITYRELKLLRCEASWTAFCQCKSLLQLMTDLERNGLIIYSKLKQICREHGHTYVEEADLTSQLSNCMSFHDVWQSLQFLKDIGVVTNKKTCIFPYDLYRAERDIASLIGDLMMRPPWRLHVDVKKVLASVCTKRPEDSRSDDTLNESKPDETRLETLEDILNTQGSGDHLLDNGESEDNAEISQGQLDQDQVAALEMICSNAVTVISGKGGSGKTTIVSHLFKHVELLEESEVKKACEDFEQDQDVPAEWITFSQQSPPKSDKAIEVLLTAPTGKAAGLLREKTGFSAYTLCQVILDNYPALNLVTCWKIFLTLLSQESVLLN
;
A
#
# COMPACT_ATOMS: atom_id res chain seq x y z
N MET A 1 21.78 -34.37 14.99
CA MET A 1 20.65 -35.32 15.13
C MET A 1 19.43 -34.66 14.52
N ALA A 2 18.61 -35.36 13.74
CA ALA A 2 17.42 -34.77 13.13
C ALA A 2 16.27 -34.75 14.15
N THR A 3 15.83 -33.55 14.54
CA THR A 3 14.54 -33.36 15.22
C THR A 3 13.44 -33.64 14.19
N SER A 4 12.54 -34.58 14.49
CA SER A 4 11.42 -34.87 13.61
C SER A 4 10.53 -33.64 13.47
N SER A 5 10.27 -33.21 12.24
CA SER A 5 9.22 -32.23 11.98
C SER A 5 7.89 -32.74 12.55
N PRO A 6 7.18 -31.95 13.37
CA PRO A 6 5.94 -32.40 13.99
C PRO A 6 4.92 -32.70 12.88
N GLN A 7 4.41 -33.93 12.85
CA GLN A 7 3.52 -34.40 11.80
C GLN A 7 2.25 -33.53 11.74
N LEU A 8 1.98 -32.98 10.56
CA LEU A 8 0.78 -32.21 10.28
C LEU A 8 -0.41 -33.16 10.17
N ARG A 9 -1.48 -32.87 10.92
CA ARG A 9 -2.76 -33.58 10.86
C ARG A 9 -3.71 -32.79 9.98
N GLU A 10 -4.40 -33.45 9.07
CA GLU A 10 -5.57 -32.88 8.41
C GLU A 10 -6.80 -33.08 9.32
N ILE A 11 -7.55 -32.02 9.61
CA ILE A 11 -8.83 -32.07 10.31
C ILE A 11 -9.92 -31.65 9.34
N ARG A 12 -11.05 -32.38 9.34
CA ARG A 12 -12.21 -32.09 8.48
C ARG A 12 -13.50 -32.25 9.26
N GLY A 13 -14.40 -31.27 9.21
CA GLY A 13 -15.73 -31.42 9.80
C GLY A 13 -16.50 -30.12 10.02
N PRO A 14 -17.73 -30.20 10.57
CA PRO A 14 -18.54 -29.02 10.86
C PRO A 14 -17.92 -28.16 11.96
N LEU A 15 -18.02 -26.84 11.79
CA LEU A 15 -17.79 -25.88 12.87
C LEU A 15 -18.92 -25.99 13.89
N LEU A 16 -18.58 -26.10 15.17
CA LEU A 16 -19.57 -26.05 16.25
C LEU A 16 -19.84 -24.60 16.68
N PRO A 17 -21.07 -24.26 17.11
CA PRO A 17 -21.36 -22.94 17.66
C PRO A 17 -20.43 -22.60 18.83
N PRO A 18 -20.03 -21.32 19.01
CA PRO A 18 -19.25 -20.91 20.17
C PRO A 18 -19.95 -21.32 21.47
N LYS A 19 -19.34 -22.25 22.21
CA LYS A 19 -19.59 -22.39 23.65
C LYS A 19 -19.03 -21.13 24.31
N VAL A 20 -19.68 -20.63 25.36
CA VAL A 20 -19.12 -19.55 26.18
C VAL A 20 -17.92 -20.11 26.95
N LEU A 21 -16.75 -20.06 26.32
CA LEU A 21 -15.47 -20.36 26.93
C LEU A 21 -15.03 -19.11 27.69
N VAL A 22 -14.58 -19.30 28.92
CA VAL A 22 -13.95 -18.23 29.71
C VAL A 22 -12.65 -17.83 29.02
N GLU A 23 -12.31 -16.55 29.07
CA GLU A 23 -11.06 -16.02 28.53
C GLU A 23 -9.86 -16.43 29.42
N GLU A 24 -9.46 -17.69 29.30
CA GLU A 24 -8.14 -18.15 29.75
C GLU A 24 -7.07 -17.50 28.84
N SER A 25 -6.57 -16.35 29.33
CA SER A 25 -5.44 -15.63 28.76
C SER A 25 -4.16 -16.45 28.94
N ASP A 26 -3.82 -17.26 27.92
CA ASP A 26 -2.61 -18.07 27.87
C ASP A 26 -1.75 -17.68 26.65
N GLU A 27 -0.50 -17.32 26.89
CA GLU A 27 0.42 -16.74 25.91
C GLU A 27 0.95 -17.80 24.93
N CYS A 28 0.56 -17.70 23.65
CA CYS A 28 1.19 -18.43 22.55
C CYS A 28 1.22 -17.56 21.29
N LEU A 29 1.98 -16.46 21.36
CA LEU A 29 2.35 -15.65 20.20
C LEU A 29 3.39 -16.39 19.33
N MET A 30 2.98 -17.51 18.74
CA MET A 30 3.53 -17.93 17.46
C MET A 30 2.84 -17.08 16.40
N GLU A 31 3.38 -15.89 16.14
CA GLU A 31 3.01 -15.16 14.93
C GLU A 31 3.44 -16.00 13.73
N ASP A 32 2.46 -16.45 12.93
CA ASP A 32 2.73 -16.81 11.54
C ASP A 32 3.17 -15.51 10.85
N VAL A 33 4.49 -15.34 10.72
CA VAL A 33 5.13 -14.19 10.05
C VAL A 33 4.95 -14.32 8.53
N GLU A 34 3.69 -14.22 8.10
CA GLU A 34 3.40 -13.58 6.82
C GLU A 34 3.71 -12.10 7.00
N ASP A 35 4.90 -11.69 6.57
CA ASP A 35 5.27 -10.28 6.46
C ASP A 35 4.12 -9.45 5.86
N GLU A 36 4.03 -8.18 6.27
CA GLU A 36 3.44 -7.18 5.39
C GLU A 36 4.36 -7.00 4.18
N ASP A 37 4.22 -7.87 3.17
CA ASP A 37 5.00 -7.77 1.93
C ASP A 37 4.56 -6.51 1.15
N PRO A 38 5.41 -5.47 1.03
CA PRO A 38 5.09 -4.26 0.29
C PRO A 38 5.30 -4.50 -1.21
N ALA A 39 4.59 -5.51 -1.74
CA ALA A 39 4.58 -5.85 -3.16
C ALA A 39 4.34 -4.60 -4.01
N PHE A 40 5.28 -4.33 -4.91
CA PHE A 40 5.24 -3.22 -5.85
C PHE A 40 3.93 -3.21 -6.65
N VAL A 41 3.39 -2.02 -6.88
CA VAL A 41 2.15 -1.82 -7.64
C VAL A 41 2.40 -0.72 -8.66
N ASP A 42 2.00 -0.95 -9.90
CA ASP A 42 2.03 0.08 -10.93
C ASP A 42 1.08 1.24 -10.56
N ALA A 43 1.46 2.49 -10.87
CA ALA A 43 0.59 3.64 -10.68
C ALA A 43 -0.69 3.52 -11.53
N GLU A 44 -0.61 2.93 -12.73
CA GLU A 44 -1.76 2.59 -13.58
C GLU A 44 -2.71 1.62 -12.84
N GLU A 45 -2.16 0.60 -12.17
CA GLU A 45 -2.93 -0.38 -11.38
C GLU A 45 -3.60 0.28 -10.16
N LEU A 46 -2.85 1.08 -9.39
CA LEU A 46 -3.38 1.83 -8.23
C LEU A 46 -4.50 2.81 -8.60
N CYS A 47 -4.36 3.50 -9.74
CA CYS A 47 -5.32 4.50 -10.23
C CYS A 47 -6.55 3.89 -10.91
N SER A 48 -6.53 2.60 -11.25
CA SER A 48 -7.60 1.93 -12.01
C SER A 48 -8.91 1.69 -11.25
N GLY A 49 -8.91 1.87 -9.92
CA GLY A 49 -10.07 1.58 -9.08
C GLY A 49 -10.37 0.08 -8.87
N GLY A 50 -9.43 -0.82 -9.16
CA GLY A 50 -9.60 -2.25 -8.92
C GLY A 50 -9.73 -2.64 -7.43
N LEU A 51 -10.07 -3.90 -7.16
CA LEU A 51 -10.32 -4.37 -5.80
C LEU A 51 -9.01 -4.51 -5.00
N LYS A 52 -8.77 -3.60 -4.04
CA LYS A 52 -7.64 -3.64 -3.10
C LYS A 52 -7.80 -4.79 -2.11
N ALA A 53 -6.72 -5.52 -1.84
CA ALA A 53 -6.64 -6.54 -0.80
C ALA A 53 -7.10 -6.02 0.57
N GLY A 54 -7.76 -6.87 1.36
CA GLY A 54 -8.16 -6.58 2.74
C GLY A 54 -7.09 -6.96 3.75
N SER A 55 -7.38 -6.70 5.03
CA SER A 55 -6.61 -7.26 6.13
C SER A 55 -6.80 -8.78 6.22
N LEU A 56 -5.78 -9.48 6.71
CA LEU A 56 -5.92 -10.89 7.07
C LEU A 56 -6.99 -11.09 8.16
N PRO A 57 -7.70 -12.23 8.18
CA PRO A 57 -8.55 -12.59 9.31
C PRO A 57 -7.74 -12.65 10.61
N GLY A 58 -8.34 -12.16 11.70
CA GLY A 58 -7.79 -12.32 13.04
C GLY A 58 -7.73 -13.79 13.46
N CYS A 59 -6.76 -14.14 14.31
CA CYS A 59 -6.68 -15.47 14.90
C CYS A 59 -7.75 -15.64 15.98
N LEU A 60 -8.45 -16.77 15.98
CA LEU A 60 -9.52 -17.09 16.93
C LEU A 60 -9.60 -18.59 17.21
N ARG A 61 -10.19 -18.97 18.35
CA ARG A 61 -10.42 -20.37 18.72
C ARG A 61 -11.76 -20.84 18.16
N VAL A 62 -11.76 -21.94 17.40
CA VAL A 62 -12.97 -22.68 16.98
C VAL A 62 -12.96 -24.09 17.57
N VAL A 63 -14.13 -24.74 17.57
CA VAL A 63 -14.22 -26.18 17.82
C VAL A 63 -14.72 -26.87 16.56
N ILE A 64 -13.95 -27.83 16.06
CA ILE A 64 -14.29 -28.66 14.90
C ILE A 64 -14.62 -30.06 15.42
N ALA A 65 -15.73 -30.66 14.97
CA ALA A 65 -15.96 -32.09 15.17
C ALA A 65 -15.28 -32.85 14.02
N ASP A 66 -14.11 -33.45 14.26
CA ASP A 66 -13.34 -34.10 13.19
C ASP A 66 -14.03 -35.40 12.74
N GLU A 67 -14.48 -35.42 11.48
CA GLU A 67 -15.20 -36.53 10.86
C GLU A 67 -14.33 -37.82 10.83
N ASN A 68 -13.00 -37.67 10.83
CA ASN A 68 -12.05 -38.78 10.78
C ASN A 68 -11.91 -39.54 12.11
N THR A 69 -11.93 -38.85 13.26
CA THR A 69 -11.77 -39.49 14.59
C THR A 69 -12.98 -39.34 15.52
N GLN A 70 -14.04 -38.66 15.07
CA GLN A 70 -15.25 -38.36 15.84
C GLN A 70 -14.99 -37.58 17.15
N GLU A 71 -13.88 -36.85 17.21
CA GLU A 71 -13.51 -36.02 18.37
C GLU A 71 -13.88 -34.54 18.17
N GLN A 72 -14.16 -33.84 19.28
CA GLN A 72 -14.19 -32.37 19.28
C GLN A 72 -12.75 -31.85 19.49
N CYS A 73 -12.19 -31.23 18.47
CA CYS A 73 -10.86 -30.63 18.46
C CYS A 73 -10.97 -29.11 18.67
N GLU A 74 -10.22 -28.57 19.63
CA GLU A 74 -10.07 -27.13 19.81
C GLU A 74 -8.93 -26.64 18.88
N VAL A 75 -9.23 -25.67 18.02
CA VAL A 75 -8.32 -25.24 16.95
C VAL A 75 -8.18 -23.72 16.97
N PHE A 76 -6.96 -23.22 17.12
CA PHE A 76 -6.63 -21.79 17.04
C PHE A 76 -6.05 -21.45 15.67
N GLY A 77 -6.55 -20.40 15.02
CA GLY A 77 -6.06 -19.97 13.71
C GLY A 77 -6.92 -18.90 13.05
N ARG A 78 -6.60 -18.57 11.79
CA ARG A 78 -7.29 -17.53 11.00
C ARG A 78 -8.53 -18.09 10.29
N PHE A 79 -9.71 -17.92 10.88
CA PHE A 79 -10.99 -18.39 10.33
C PHE A 79 -11.83 -17.20 9.79
N PRO A 80 -11.80 -16.88 8.48
CA PRO A 80 -12.60 -15.78 7.92
C PRO A 80 -14.11 -15.97 8.05
N LEU A 81 -14.58 -17.21 8.20
CA LEU A 81 -15.99 -17.57 8.43
C LEU A 81 -16.11 -18.55 9.61
N THR A 82 -17.07 -18.32 10.50
CA THR A 82 -17.20 -19.05 11.79
C THR A 82 -18.58 -19.68 12.03
N GLY A 83 -19.56 -19.43 11.16
CA GLY A 83 -20.93 -19.92 11.31
C GLY A 83 -21.06 -21.46 11.30
N PRO A 84 -21.96 -22.05 12.11
CA PRO A 84 -22.07 -23.51 12.28
C PRO A 84 -22.65 -24.28 11.08
N TRP A 85 -23.03 -23.57 10.01
CA TRP A 85 -23.40 -24.17 8.72
C TRP A 85 -22.20 -24.43 7.80
N TRP A 86 -20.99 -24.05 8.21
CA TRP A 86 -19.76 -24.38 7.48
C TRP A 86 -19.18 -25.71 7.94
N ARG A 87 -18.78 -26.55 6.98
CA ARG A 87 -17.82 -27.64 7.16
C ARG A 87 -16.47 -27.13 6.69
N VAL A 88 -15.44 -27.29 7.51
CA VAL A 88 -14.07 -26.84 7.21
C VAL A 88 -13.15 -28.03 6.95
N LYS A 89 -12.08 -27.78 6.22
CA LYS A 89 -10.93 -28.68 6.05
C LYS A 89 -9.66 -27.87 6.25
N VAL A 90 -8.77 -28.31 7.15
CA VAL A 90 -7.61 -27.51 7.57
C VAL A 90 -6.43 -28.40 8.00
N GLN A 91 -5.21 -27.96 7.73
CA GLN A 91 -3.99 -28.60 8.25
C GLN A 91 -3.63 -27.99 9.61
N VAL A 92 -3.27 -28.84 10.57
CA VAL A 92 -2.97 -28.42 11.94
C VAL A 92 -1.73 -29.10 12.52
N LYS A 93 -1.11 -28.39 13.46
CA LYS A 93 -0.04 -28.87 14.33
C LYS A 93 -0.59 -29.07 15.74
N ALA A 94 -0.30 -30.22 16.35
CA ALA A 94 -0.69 -30.49 17.74
C ALA A 94 0.15 -29.64 18.70
N VAL A 95 -0.51 -29.03 19.70
CA VAL A 95 0.14 -28.23 20.77
C VAL A 95 -0.26 -28.73 22.16
N GLY A 96 -1.38 -29.44 22.30
CA GLY A 96 -1.74 -30.17 23.51
C GLY A 96 -2.74 -31.30 23.23
N SER A 97 -3.21 -31.96 24.28
CA SER A 97 -4.29 -32.96 24.13
C SER A 97 -5.55 -32.29 23.58
N ARG A 98 -5.97 -32.68 22.37
CA ARG A 98 -7.09 -32.10 21.59
C ARG A 98 -6.99 -30.59 21.30
N LYS A 99 -5.87 -29.91 21.62
CA LYS A 99 -5.61 -28.50 21.29
C LYS A 99 -4.61 -28.39 20.14
N TYR A 100 -5.00 -27.67 19.09
CA TYR A 100 -4.28 -27.58 17.82
C TYR A 100 -4.11 -26.13 17.37
N HIS A 101 -3.04 -25.87 16.62
CA HIS A 101 -2.85 -24.63 15.86
C HIS A 101 -2.97 -24.93 14.36
N VAL A 102 -3.67 -24.08 13.62
CA VAL A 102 -3.72 -24.12 12.15
C VAL A 102 -2.33 -23.86 11.57
N GLN A 103 -2.05 -24.44 10.39
CA GLN A 103 -1.03 -23.94 9.49
C GLN A 103 -1.71 -23.48 8.19
N GLY A 104 -1.52 -22.23 7.80
CA GLY A 104 -2.19 -21.63 6.64
C GLY A 104 -3.65 -21.27 6.90
N PHE A 105 -4.54 -21.60 5.97
CA PHE A 105 -5.96 -21.20 6.00
C PHE A 105 -6.90 -22.39 5.75
N PRO A 106 -8.14 -22.35 6.28
CA PRO A 106 -9.13 -23.42 6.09
C PRO A 106 -9.87 -23.32 4.75
N SER A 107 -10.04 -24.45 4.06
CA SER A 107 -11.02 -24.61 2.98
C SER A 107 -12.43 -24.72 3.55
N TYR A 108 -13.42 -24.10 2.90
CA TYR A 108 -14.82 -24.08 3.34
C TYR A 108 -15.75 -24.85 2.40
N PHE A 109 -16.69 -25.56 2.99
CA PHE A 109 -17.79 -26.27 2.32
C PHE A 109 -19.10 -25.94 3.03
N LEU A 110 -20.17 -25.66 2.29
CA LEU A 110 -21.49 -25.42 2.89
C LEU A 110 -22.14 -26.74 3.32
N GLN A 111 -22.73 -26.80 4.52
CA GLN A 111 -23.66 -27.85 4.91
C GLN A 111 -25.03 -27.57 4.28
N SER A 112 -25.14 -27.76 2.96
CA SER A 112 -26.31 -27.34 2.16
C SER A 112 -27.63 -27.95 2.63
N ASP A 113 -27.60 -29.17 3.16
CA ASP A 113 -28.73 -29.93 3.73
C ASP A 113 -29.16 -29.51 5.15
N MET A 114 -28.43 -28.56 5.77
CA MET A 114 -28.50 -28.21 7.19
C MET A 114 -28.35 -29.42 8.15
N SER A 115 -27.73 -30.51 7.67
CA SER A 115 -27.35 -31.76 8.33
C SER A 115 -28.18 -32.18 9.57
N PRO A 116 -29.11 -33.15 9.43
CA PRO A 116 -29.86 -33.72 10.56
C PRO A 116 -28.96 -34.21 11.70
N PRO A 117 -29.36 -34.05 12.99
CA PRO A 117 -30.66 -33.58 13.46
C PRO A 117 -30.76 -32.05 13.65
N ASN A 118 -29.71 -31.30 13.34
CA ASN A 118 -29.54 -29.91 13.79
C ASN A 118 -30.17 -28.84 12.87
N GLN A 119 -30.95 -29.24 11.87
CA GLN A 119 -31.58 -28.35 10.88
C GLN A 119 -32.27 -27.12 11.51
N LYS A 120 -33.06 -27.32 12.58
CA LYS A 120 -33.75 -26.25 13.30
C LYS A 120 -32.80 -25.29 14.02
N SER A 121 -31.73 -25.79 14.65
CA SER A 121 -30.77 -24.95 15.38
C SER A 121 -29.83 -24.21 14.43
N ILE A 122 -29.36 -24.86 13.36
CA ILE A 122 -28.56 -24.25 12.29
C ILE A 122 -29.35 -23.13 11.61
N CYS A 123 -30.60 -23.37 11.19
CA CYS A 123 -31.45 -22.32 10.62
C CYS A 123 -31.72 -21.18 11.62
N SER A 124 -31.95 -21.49 12.90
CA SER A 124 -32.19 -20.47 13.93
C SER A 124 -30.97 -19.57 14.18
N LEU A 125 -29.75 -20.13 14.14
CA LEU A 125 -28.50 -19.39 14.26
C LEU A 125 -28.19 -18.60 12.99
N PHE A 126 -28.38 -19.18 11.80
CA PHE A 126 -28.23 -18.46 10.54
C PHE A 126 -29.16 -17.24 10.46
N LEU A 127 -30.44 -17.39 10.80
CA LEU A 127 -31.39 -16.27 10.82
C LEU A 127 -31.07 -15.25 11.92
N LYS A 128 -30.48 -15.65 13.05
CA LYS A 128 -29.98 -14.73 14.08
C LYS A 128 -28.87 -13.84 13.53
N ASP A 129 -27.91 -14.44 12.83
CA ASP A 129 -26.73 -13.76 12.33
C ASP A 129 -27.06 -12.95 11.05
N CYS A 130 -28.14 -13.29 10.34
CA CYS A 130 -28.81 -12.44 9.35
C CYS A 130 -29.77 -11.39 9.95
N GLU A 131 -29.56 -11.01 11.22
CA GLU A 131 -30.27 -9.93 11.94
C GLU A 131 -31.81 -10.09 12.04
N VAL A 132 -32.36 -11.29 11.84
CA VAL A 132 -33.81 -11.53 11.93
C VAL A 132 -34.27 -11.50 13.39
N SER A 133 -35.26 -10.66 13.69
CA SER A 133 -35.84 -10.53 15.03
C SER A 133 -36.34 -11.87 15.57
N SER A 134 -36.17 -12.06 16.88
CA SER A 134 -36.45 -13.33 17.58
C SER A 134 -37.90 -13.79 17.39
N ASP A 135 -38.87 -12.88 17.43
CA ASP A 135 -40.29 -13.14 17.14
C ASP A 135 -40.52 -13.61 15.70
N THR A 136 -39.98 -12.89 14.71
CA THR A 136 -40.12 -13.26 13.29
C THR A 136 -39.50 -14.64 13.01
N ARG A 137 -38.31 -14.89 13.55
CA ARG A 137 -37.62 -16.18 13.46
C ARG A 137 -38.41 -17.31 14.12
N ASN A 138 -38.98 -17.08 15.30
CA ASN A 138 -39.79 -18.09 15.99
C ASN A 138 -41.08 -18.41 15.21
N LYS A 139 -41.75 -17.39 14.65
CA LYS A 139 -42.92 -17.55 13.77
C LYS A 139 -42.57 -18.33 12.50
N PHE A 140 -41.47 -18.00 11.83
CA PHE A 140 -40.98 -18.72 10.66
C PHE A 140 -40.67 -20.19 10.97
N LEU A 141 -39.91 -20.46 12.03
CA LEU A 141 -39.55 -21.83 12.43
C LEU A 141 -40.77 -22.66 12.83
N ALA A 142 -41.80 -22.05 13.43
CA ALA A 142 -43.07 -22.72 13.72
C ALA A 142 -43.88 -23.01 12.44
N TRP A 143 -43.93 -22.06 11.50
CA TRP A 143 -44.59 -22.26 10.20
C TRP A 143 -43.91 -23.36 9.37
N VAL A 144 -42.58 -23.36 9.24
CA VAL A 144 -41.84 -24.43 8.54
C VAL A 144 -42.17 -25.81 9.14
N ASN A 145 -42.23 -25.93 10.46
CA ASN A 145 -42.57 -27.18 11.15
C ASN A 145 -43.98 -27.69 10.80
N ASN A 146 -44.93 -26.78 10.54
CA ASN A 146 -46.33 -27.11 10.30
C ASN A 146 -46.66 -27.31 8.82
N THR A 147 -45.94 -26.61 7.91
CA THR A 147 -46.26 -26.56 6.48
C THR A 147 -45.35 -27.45 5.62
N LEU A 148 -44.05 -27.51 5.92
CA LEU A 148 -43.03 -28.15 5.06
C LEU A 148 -42.28 -29.30 5.75
N GLY A 149 -42.08 -29.20 7.07
CA GLY A 149 -41.21 -30.07 7.86
C GLY A 149 -39.72 -29.79 7.65
N TYR A 150 -38.93 -29.76 8.73
CA TYR A 150 -37.50 -29.38 8.66
C TYR A 150 -36.65 -30.26 7.72
N LYS A 151 -37.06 -31.51 7.44
CA LYS A 151 -36.39 -32.39 6.48
C LYS A 151 -36.32 -31.79 5.06
N ASN A 152 -37.25 -30.91 4.72
CA ASN A 152 -37.37 -30.27 3.41
C ASN A 152 -36.79 -28.84 3.40
N LEU A 153 -36.26 -28.32 4.52
CA LEU A 153 -35.63 -27.00 4.56
C LEU A 153 -34.12 -27.14 4.34
N ASN A 154 -33.59 -26.49 3.30
CA ASN A 154 -32.18 -26.50 2.96
C ASN A 154 -31.73 -25.07 2.55
N PHE A 155 -30.43 -24.83 2.33
CA PHE A 155 -29.97 -23.48 2.00
C PHE A 155 -30.38 -23.00 0.59
N GLU A 156 -30.62 -23.93 -0.34
CA GLU A 156 -31.06 -23.63 -1.71
C GLU A 156 -32.48 -23.07 -1.73
N ASN A 157 -33.39 -23.68 -0.97
CA ASN A 157 -34.81 -23.31 -0.95
C ASN A 157 -35.19 -22.30 0.15
N LEU A 158 -34.30 -22.05 1.13
CA LEU A 158 -34.54 -21.09 2.22
C LEU A 158 -34.97 -19.71 1.71
N ARG A 159 -34.34 -19.20 0.64
CA ARG A 159 -34.66 -17.89 0.04
C ARG A 159 -36.14 -17.80 -0.38
N GLU A 160 -36.63 -18.80 -1.11
CA GLU A 160 -38.00 -18.82 -1.60
C GLU A 160 -39.00 -19.18 -0.48
N THR A 161 -38.60 -20.07 0.42
CA THR A 161 -39.38 -20.45 1.61
C THR A 161 -39.65 -19.23 2.51
N MET A 162 -38.68 -18.30 2.64
CA MET A 162 -38.86 -17.02 3.34
C MET A 162 -39.75 -16.02 2.58
N ARG A 163 -39.83 -16.09 1.25
CA ARG A 163 -40.76 -15.27 0.45
C ARG A 163 -42.19 -15.78 0.58
N VAL A 164 -42.41 -17.09 0.49
CA VAL A 164 -43.72 -17.73 0.72
C VAL A 164 -44.24 -17.40 2.12
N PHE A 165 -43.40 -17.54 3.16
CA PHE A 165 -43.78 -17.16 4.54
C PHE A 165 -44.19 -15.68 4.68
N LYS A 166 -43.59 -14.77 3.92
CA LYS A 166 -44.01 -13.35 3.90
C LYS A 166 -45.27 -13.08 3.07
N LYS A 167 -45.58 -13.94 2.08
CA LYS A 167 -46.76 -13.83 1.21
C LYS A 167 -48.00 -14.50 1.79
N GLU A 168 -47.89 -15.37 2.80
CA GLU A 168 -49.06 -15.82 3.58
C GLU A 168 -49.58 -14.69 4.49
N PRO A 169 -50.80 -14.14 4.25
CA PRO A 169 -51.41 -13.24 5.20
C PRO A 169 -51.76 -14.01 6.48
N GLY A 170 -51.32 -13.52 7.63
CA GLY A 170 -51.47 -14.22 8.91
C GLY A 170 -52.92 -14.61 9.20
N ARG A 171 -53.15 -15.91 9.41
CA ARG A 171 -54.50 -16.51 9.63
C ARG A 171 -55.28 -15.98 10.85
N ASN A 172 -54.66 -15.14 11.69
CA ASN A 172 -55.29 -14.49 12.83
C ASN A 172 -55.49 -13.01 12.49
N GLY A 173 -56.74 -12.60 12.27
CA GLY A 173 -57.06 -11.27 11.78
C GLY A 173 -56.81 -10.15 12.79
N GLN A 174 -55.87 -9.26 12.48
CA GLN A 174 -55.81 -7.91 13.04
C GLN A 174 -55.63 -6.91 11.89
N LYS A 175 -56.65 -6.07 11.68
CA LYS A 175 -56.54 -4.93 10.77
C LYS A 175 -55.60 -3.89 11.40
N GLN A 176 -54.40 -3.73 10.87
CA GLN A 176 -53.67 -2.46 10.99
C GLN A 176 -54.06 -1.58 9.78
N SER A 177 -54.23 -0.30 10.04
CA SER A 177 -54.99 0.61 9.17
C SER A 177 -54.10 1.53 8.33
N THR A 178 -54.42 1.61 7.04
CA THR A 178 -54.33 2.84 6.23
C THR A 178 -52.94 3.47 6.10
N GLN A 179 -52.08 2.86 5.27
CA GLN A 179 -51.05 3.58 4.51
C GLN A 179 -50.59 2.77 3.26
N MET A 180 -51.55 2.41 2.39
CA MET A 180 -51.29 1.72 1.11
C MET A 180 -52.27 2.18 0.00
N GLU A 181 -52.12 3.41 -0.47
CA GLU A 181 -52.80 3.90 -1.70
C GLU A 181 -51.86 4.72 -2.63
N GLN A 182 -50.55 4.73 -2.36
CA GLN A 182 -49.54 5.44 -3.18
C GLN A 182 -48.23 4.64 -3.34
N GLU A 183 -48.31 3.35 -3.63
CA GLU A 183 -47.11 2.52 -3.94
C GLU A 183 -47.37 1.41 -4.99
N GLU A 184 -48.49 1.45 -5.71
CA GLU A 184 -48.85 0.46 -6.76
C GLU A 184 -48.15 0.75 -8.10
N SER A 185 -46.82 0.71 -8.14
CA SER A 185 -46.06 0.99 -9.39
C SER A 185 -44.71 0.27 -9.57
N GLN A 186 -44.45 -0.83 -8.86
CA GLN A 186 -43.31 -1.72 -9.16
C GLN A 186 -43.71 -3.22 -9.22
N PRO A 187 -43.11 -4.01 -10.13
CA PRO A 187 -43.44 -5.43 -10.30
C PRO A 187 -42.90 -6.31 -9.16
N ASP A 188 -43.66 -7.33 -8.81
CA ASP A 188 -43.52 -8.20 -7.62
C ASP A 188 -42.30 -9.16 -7.63
N HIS A 189 -41.32 -8.91 -8.51
CA HIS A 189 -40.10 -9.71 -8.67
C HIS A 189 -38.84 -9.10 -8.03
N GLU A 190 -38.81 -7.79 -7.74
CA GLU A 190 -37.58 -7.09 -7.30
C GLU A 190 -37.53 -6.68 -5.82
N ARG A 191 -38.58 -6.93 -5.02
CA ARG A 191 -38.57 -6.62 -3.59
C ARG A 191 -37.63 -7.56 -2.80
N ARG A 192 -36.33 -7.26 -2.85
CA ARG A 192 -35.28 -7.95 -2.07
C ARG A 192 -35.69 -8.03 -0.59
N LEU A 193 -35.48 -9.18 0.04
CA LEU A 193 -35.62 -9.30 1.49
C LEU A 193 -34.48 -8.53 2.16
N ALA A 194 -34.72 -7.80 3.26
CA ALA A 194 -33.63 -7.15 4.02
C ALA A 194 -32.48 -8.11 4.38
N VAL A 195 -32.83 -9.37 4.67
CA VAL A 195 -31.90 -10.50 4.90
C VAL A 195 -30.99 -10.77 3.70
N GLU A 196 -31.44 -10.59 2.46
CA GLU A 196 -30.65 -10.83 1.25
C GLU A 196 -29.42 -9.90 1.14
N ASN A 197 -29.41 -8.78 1.87
CA ASN A 197 -28.30 -7.82 1.92
C ASN A 197 -27.30 -8.09 3.08
N THR A 198 -27.53 -9.10 3.92
CA THR A 198 -26.66 -9.39 5.08
C THR A 198 -25.47 -10.27 4.70
N ILE A 199 -24.28 -9.97 5.24
CA ILE A 199 -23.03 -10.68 4.89
C ILE A 199 -23.13 -12.22 5.06
N PRO A 200 -23.75 -12.78 6.12
CA PRO A 200 -23.90 -14.24 6.24
C PRO A 200 -24.78 -14.84 5.14
N PHE A 201 -25.85 -14.13 4.73
CA PHE A 201 -26.72 -14.58 3.65
C PHE A 201 -26.03 -14.48 2.29
N ILE A 202 -25.34 -13.38 2.00
CA ILE A 202 -24.53 -13.21 0.78
C ILE A 202 -23.50 -14.34 0.70
N SER A 203 -22.74 -14.57 1.79
CA SER A 203 -21.70 -15.62 1.85
C SER A 203 -22.24 -17.02 1.56
N VAL A 204 -23.43 -17.37 2.09
CA VAL A 204 -24.07 -18.67 1.84
C VAL A 204 -24.60 -18.78 0.40
N MET A 205 -25.17 -17.71 -0.14
CA MET A 205 -25.66 -17.69 -1.53
C MET A 205 -24.52 -17.76 -2.54
N THR A 206 -23.38 -17.11 -2.25
CA THR A 206 -22.10 -17.24 -2.96
C THR A 206 -21.61 -18.68 -2.90
N ALA A 207 -21.60 -19.32 -1.72
CA ALA A 207 -21.15 -20.70 -1.55
C ALA A 207 -21.99 -21.74 -2.29
N LEU A 208 -23.29 -21.48 -2.51
CA LEU A 208 -24.16 -22.32 -3.35
C LEU A 208 -23.87 -22.17 -4.85
N GLN A 209 -23.43 -20.99 -5.30
CA GLN A 209 -23.17 -20.69 -6.71
C GLN A 209 -21.71 -20.98 -7.12
N PHE A 210 -20.76 -20.85 -6.20
CA PHE A 210 -19.32 -20.88 -6.46
C PHE A 210 -18.59 -21.74 -5.41
N PRO A 211 -18.73 -23.07 -5.45
CA PRO A 211 -18.15 -23.96 -4.44
C PRO A 211 -16.61 -24.02 -4.47
N LYS A 212 -15.96 -23.92 -5.64
CA LYS A 212 -14.48 -23.93 -5.71
C LYS A 212 -13.88 -22.66 -5.12
N ILE A 213 -14.56 -21.52 -5.24
CA ILE A 213 -14.20 -20.30 -4.50
C ILE A 213 -14.12 -20.58 -3.00
N MET A 214 -15.12 -21.26 -2.42
CA MET A 214 -15.12 -21.57 -0.98
C MET A 214 -14.04 -22.60 -0.59
N GLU A 215 -13.75 -23.56 -1.46
CA GLU A 215 -12.72 -24.57 -1.22
C GLU A 215 -11.29 -23.98 -1.30
N PHE A 216 -10.98 -23.21 -2.34
CA PHE A 216 -9.60 -22.85 -2.67
C PHE A 216 -9.24 -21.38 -2.40
N LEU A 217 -10.15 -20.43 -2.59
CA LEU A 217 -9.83 -19.01 -2.48
C LEU A 217 -9.39 -18.56 -1.06
N PRO A 218 -9.87 -19.14 0.07
CA PRO A 218 -9.32 -18.84 1.39
C PRO A 218 -7.84 -19.21 1.52
N VAL A 219 -7.39 -20.26 0.82
CA VAL A 219 -6.03 -20.80 0.89
C VAL A 219 -5.10 -20.06 -0.07
N LEU A 220 -5.58 -19.79 -1.29
CA LEU A 220 -4.80 -19.12 -2.34
C LEU A 220 -4.69 -17.61 -2.14
N LEU A 221 -5.78 -16.95 -1.72
CA LEU A 221 -5.91 -15.49 -1.70
C LEU A 221 -6.63 -15.01 -0.41
N PRO A 222 -6.10 -15.33 0.79
CA PRO A 222 -6.76 -15.08 2.08
C PRO A 222 -7.12 -13.62 2.34
N ARG A 223 -6.30 -12.68 1.83
CA ARG A 223 -6.50 -11.22 1.99
C ARG A 223 -7.66 -10.68 1.14
N HIS A 224 -7.97 -11.30 -0.01
CA HIS A 224 -9.07 -10.90 -0.90
C HIS A 224 -10.35 -11.69 -0.65
N PHE A 225 -10.27 -12.91 -0.13
CA PHE A 225 -11.39 -13.85 0.05
C PHE A 225 -12.63 -13.21 0.68
N LYS A 226 -12.48 -12.55 1.83
CA LYS A 226 -13.62 -11.95 2.57
C LYS A 226 -14.30 -10.84 1.78
N GLN A 227 -13.55 -10.02 1.06
CA GLN A 227 -14.11 -8.93 0.24
C GLN A 227 -14.85 -9.50 -0.98
N LEU A 228 -14.25 -10.48 -1.67
CA LEU A 228 -14.83 -11.11 -2.85
C LEU A 228 -16.14 -11.82 -2.52
N VAL A 229 -16.16 -12.66 -1.47
CA VAL A 229 -17.37 -13.39 -1.04
C VAL A 229 -18.47 -12.47 -0.50
N SER A 230 -18.11 -11.29 0.02
CA SER A 230 -19.06 -10.26 0.47
C SER A 230 -19.48 -9.28 -0.63
N SER A 231 -19.01 -9.44 -1.88
CA SER A 231 -19.33 -8.53 -2.99
C SER A 231 -20.50 -9.03 -3.83
N ASP A 232 -21.37 -8.11 -4.28
CA ASP A 232 -22.43 -8.40 -5.26
C ASP A 232 -21.89 -8.69 -6.68
N SER A 233 -20.55 -8.69 -6.89
CA SER A 233 -19.89 -8.85 -8.19
C SER A 233 -19.81 -10.30 -8.67
N LYS A 234 -20.97 -10.84 -9.05
CA LYS A 234 -21.11 -12.21 -9.57
C LYS A 234 -20.24 -12.50 -10.80
N ASP A 235 -19.97 -11.49 -11.64
CA ASP A 235 -19.18 -11.66 -12.86
C ASP A 235 -17.70 -11.94 -12.55
N VAL A 236 -17.15 -11.29 -11.51
CA VAL A 236 -15.78 -11.56 -11.04
C VAL A 236 -15.72 -12.93 -10.36
N LEU A 237 -16.71 -13.26 -9.53
CA LEU A 237 -16.80 -14.57 -8.88
C LEU A 237 -16.91 -15.70 -9.92
N GLY A 238 -17.79 -15.57 -10.92
CA GLY A 238 -17.96 -16.57 -11.99
C GLY A 238 -16.66 -16.84 -12.76
N LYS A 239 -15.91 -15.79 -13.11
CA LYS A 239 -14.57 -15.94 -13.71
C LYS A 239 -13.56 -16.63 -12.79
N ILE A 240 -13.59 -16.39 -11.48
CA ILE A 240 -12.71 -17.08 -10.53
C ILE A 240 -13.07 -18.56 -10.43
N GLU A 241 -14.36 -18.91 -10.36
CA GLU A 241 -14.84 -20.30 -10.35
C GLU A 241 -14.46 -21.05 -11.65
N GLU A 242 -14.51 -20.36 -12.80
CA GLU A 242 -14.05 -20.87 -14.10
C GLU A 242 -12.52 -21.09 -14.11
N ILE A 243 -11.74 -20.11 -13.65
CA ILE A 243 -10.27 -20.19 -13.58
C ILE A 243 -9.84 -21.33 -12.64
N LEU A 244 -10.43 -21.43 -11.44
CA LEU A 244 -10.22 -22.54 -10.50
C LEU A 244 -10.65 -23.90 -11.08
N GLY A 245 -11.56 -23.90 -12.05
CA GLY A 245 -12.03 -25.09 -12.74
C GLY A 245 -11.23 -25.50 -13.98
N THR A 246 -10.34 -24.65 -14.50
CA THR A 246 -9.72 -24.85 -15.83
C THR A 246 -8.23 -24.52 -15.88
N HIS A 247 -7.83 -23.33 -15.41
CA HIS A 247 -6.48 -22.80 -15.56
C HIS A 247 -6.01 -22.13 -14.24
N PRO A 248 -5.99 -22.86 -13.10
CA PRO A 248 -5.82 -22.27 -11.78
C PRO A 248 -4.48 -21.53 -11.59
N TRP A 249 -3.47 -21.85 -12.39
CA TRP A 249 -2.17 -21.17 -12.42
C TRP A 249 -2.27 -19.67 -12.69
N LYS A 250 -3.32 -19.20 -13.37
CA LYS A 250 -3.55 -17.77 -13.64
C LYS A 250 -3.60 -16.92 -12.36
N LEU A 251 -4.02 -17.51 -11.23
CA LEU A 251 -4.09 -16.83 -9.93
C LEU A 251 -2.69 -16.59 -9.31
N GLY A 252 -1.64 -17.28 -9.80
CA GLY A 252 -0.27 -17.13 -9.33
C GLY A 252 0.54 -16.02 -10.00
N PHE A 253 -0.12 -15.12 -10.74
CA PHE A 253 0.52 -13.99 -11.41
C PHE A 253 -0.31 -12.71 -11.24
N SER A 254 0.18 -11.76 -10.42
CA SER A 254 -0.52 -10.48 -10.12
C SER A 254 -1.02 -9.75 -11.37
N LYS A 255 -0.20 -9.70 -12.41
CA LYS A 255 -0.52 -9.02 -13.67
C LYS A 255 -1.65 -9.69 -14.45
N ILE A 256 -1.83 -11.00 -14.33
CA ILE A 256 -2.91 -11.76 -15.01
C ILE A 256 -4.23 -11.57 -14.25
N THR A 257 -4.21 -11.65 -12.92
CA THR A 257 -5.39 -11.39 -12.09
C THR A 257 -5.85 -9.92 -12.21
N TYR A 258 -4.93 -8.95 -12.24
CA TYR A 258 -5.27 -7.56 -12.54
C TYR A 258 -5.86 -7.39 -13.95
N ARG A 259 -5.26 -8.01 -14.98
CA ARG A 259 -5.74 -7.93 -16.37
C ARG A 259 -7.15 -8.51 -16.56
N GLU A 260 -7.42 -9.69 -16.00
CA GLU A 260 -8.63 -10.49 -16.32
C GLU A 260 -9.76 -10.33 -15.29
N LEU A 261 -9.41 -10.02 -14.03
CA LEU A 261 -10.32 -9.93 -12.88
C LEU A 261 -10.34 -8.55 -12.18
N LYS A 262 -9.42 -7.63 -12.51
CA LYS A 262 -9.28 -6.30 -11.87
C LYS A 262 -9.06 -6.34 -10.35
N LEU A 263 -8.35 -7.36 -9.89
CA LEU A 263 -7.94 -7.52 -8.49
C LEU A 263 -6.52 -6.98 -8.31
N LEU A 264 -6.33 -6.06 -7.37
CA LEU A 264 -5.04 -5.39 -7.14
C LEU A 264 -4.18 -6.20 -6.18
N ARG A 265 -2.86 -6.29 -6.44
CA ARG A 265 -1.91 -7.10 -5.63
C ARG A 265 -2.37 -8.55 -5.39
N CYS A 266 -3.06 -9.15 -6.34
CA CYS A 266 -3.76 -10.42 -6.17
C CYS A 266 -2.95 -11.58 -6.74
N GLU A 267 -2.14 -12.24 -5.91
CA GLU A 267 -1.26 -13.33 -6.33
C GLU A 267 -1.23 -14.47 -5.33
N ALA A 268 -1.47 -15.68 -5.80
CA ALA A 268 -1.42 -16.91 -5.02
C ALA A 268 -0.01 -17.51 -5.06
N SER A 269 0.58 -17.77 -3.89
CA SER A 269 1.94 -18.31 -3.80
C SER A 269 2.02 -19.78 -4.26
N TRP A 270 3.21 -20.20 -4.70
CA TRP A 270 3.49 -21.62 -4.97
C TRP A 270 3.24 -22.51 -3.72
N THR A 271 3.50 -21.98 -2.51
CA THR A 271 3.25 -22.69 -1.25
C THR A 271 1.75 -22.87 -0.96
N ALA A 272 0.88 -21.96 -1.41
CA ALA A 272 -0.57 -22.12 -1.32
C ALA A 272 -1.09 -23.16 -2.34
N PHE A 273 -0.62 -23.12 -3.59
CA PHE A 273 -0.95 -24.16 -4.58
C PHE A 273 -0.51 -25.56 -4.13
N CYS A 274 0.62 -25.70 -3.43
CA CYS A 274 1.06 -26.97 -2.83
C CYS A 274 0.09 -27.54 -1.78
N GLN A 275 -0.73 -26.71 -1.12
CA GLN A 275 -1.79 -27.17 -0.22
C GLN A 275 -3.01 -27.66 -1.01
N CYS A 276 -3.34 -26.99 -2.12
CA CYS A 276 -4.46 -27.30 -3.01
C CYS A 276 -4.11 -28.39 -4.06
N LYS A 277 -3.78 -29.61 -3.60
CA LYS A 277 -3.34 -30.74 -4.46
C LYS A 277 -4.23 -31.03 -5.69
N SER A 278 -5.54 -30.82 -5.57
CA SER A 278 -6.52 -30.97 -6.65
C SER A 278 -6.34 -29.94 -7.78
N LEU A 279 -5.90 -28.71 -7.47
CA LEU A 279 -5.61 -27.70 -8.49
C LEU A 279 -4.30 -27.97 -9.22
N LEU A 280 -3.28 -28.51 -8.53
CA LEU A 280 -2.03 -28.91 -9.19
C LEU A 280 -2.25 -29.97 -10.27
N GLN A 281 -3.22 -30.86 -10.08
CA GLN A 281 -3.61 -31.88 -11.06
C GLN A 281 -4.26 -31.30 -12.33
N LEU A 282 -4.81 -30.08 -12.27
CA LEU A 282 -5.34 -29.37 -13.44
C LEU A 282 -4.25 -28.62 -14.23
N MET A 283 -3.08 -28.37 -13.62
CA MET A 283 -1.96 -27.70 -14.27
C MET A 283 -1.07 -28.72 -15.01
N THR A 284 -0.54 -28.32 -16.15
CA THR A 284 0.60 -28.96 -16.83
C THR A 284 1.91 -28.71 -16.08
N ASP A 285 2.94 -29.51 -16.34
CA ASP A 285 4.26 -29.32 -15.74
C ASP A 285 4.93 -28.00 -16.16
N LEU A 286 4.64 -27.51 -17.38
CA LEU A 286 5.09 -26.20 -17.88
C LEU A 286 4.54 -25.05 -17.01
N GLU A 287 3.25 -25.10 -16.67
CA GLU A 287 2.59 -24.08 -15.84
C GLU A 287 3.06 -24.13 -14.39
N ARG A 288 3.26 -25.34 -13.83
CA ARG A 288 3.85 -25.55 -12.49
C ARG A 288 5.28 -25.00 -12.43
N ASN A 289 6.11 -25.33 -13.42
CA ASN A 289 7.50 -24.85 -13.49
C ASN A 289 7.55 -23.33 -13.68
N GLY A 290 6.66 -22.75 -14.50
CA GLY A 290 6.49 -21.31 -14.62
C GLY A 290 6.20 -20.61 -13.28
N LEU A 291 5.27 -21.16 -12.47
CA LEU A 291 4.99 -20.65 -11.11
C LEU A 291 6.22 -20.72 -10.20
N ILE A 292 6.97 -21.82 -10.22
CA ILE A 292 8.19 -22.00 -9.41
C ILE A 292 9.27 -20.98 -9.83
N ILE A 293 9.53 -20.84 -11.13
CA ILE A 293 10.51 -19.90 -11.68
C ILE A 293 10.15 -18.45 -11.34
N TYR A 294 8.88 -18.06 -11.54
CA TYR A 294 8.43 -16.71 -11.24
C TYR A 294 8.49 -16.39 -9.74
N SER A 295 8.09 -17.34 -8.89
CA SER A 295 8.25 -17.23 -7.44
C SER A 295 9.72 -17.10 -7.03
N LYS A 296 10.64 -17.84 -7.67
CA LYS A 296 12.08 -17.79 -7.35
C LYS A 296 12.75 -16.52 -7.87
N LEU A 297 12.37 -16.05 -9.05
CA LEU A 297 12.79 -14.77 -9.62
C LEU A 297 12.40 -13.60 -8.69
N LYS A 298 11.12 -13.55 -8.27
CA LYS A 298 10.63 -12.55 -7.32
C LYS A 298 11.31 -12.65 -5.95
N GLN A 299 11.58 -13.86 -5.46
CA GLN A 299 12.33 -14.07 -4.22
C GLN A 299 13.72 -13.41 -4.31
N ILE A 300 14.51 -13.73 -5.35
CA ILE A 300 15.88 -13.19 -5.50
C ILE A 300 15.85 -11.67 -5.60
N CYS A 301 14.92 -11.11 -6.40
CA CYS A 301 14.72 -9.66 -6.53
C CYS A 301 14.39 -8.99 -5.19
N ARG A 302 13.48 -9.58 -4.39
CA ARG A 302 13.09 -9.05 -3.07
C ARG A 302 14.22 -9.15 -2.03
N GLU A 303 14.94 -10.28 -1.98
CA GLU A 303 15.99 -10.54 -0.99
C GLU A 303 17.26 -9.70 -1.22
N HIS A 304 17.59 -9.40 -2.49
CA HIS A 304 18.86 -8.75 -2.87
C HIS A 304 18.67 -7.35 -3.49
N GLY A 305 17.43 -6.87 -3.62
CA GLY A 305 17.10 -5.57 -4.21
C GLY A 305 17.37 -5.47 -5.72
N HIS A 306 17.41 -6.59 -6.44
CA HIS A 306 17.70 -6.63 -7.88
C HIS A 306 16.44 -6.35 -8.72
N THR A 307 16.58 -5.66 -9.87
CA THR A 307 15.48 -5.50 -10.86
C THR A 307 15.40 -6.67 -11.84
N TYR A 308 16.48 -7.43 -11.99
CA TYR A 308 16.60 -8.63 -12.83
C TYR A 308 17.47 -9.70 -12.17
N VAL A 309 17.48 -10.90 -12.75
CA VAL A 309 18.44 -11.97 -12.44
C VAL A 309 19.03 -12.50 -13.74
N GLU A 310 20.30 -12.88 -13.78
CA GLU A 310 20.87 -13.51 -14.97
C GLU A 310 20.37 -14.95 -15.16
N GLU A 311 20.17 -15.35 -16.42
CA GLU A 311 19.65 -16.67 -16.79
C GLU A 311 20.48 -17.83 -16.22
N ALA A 312 21.81 -17.67 -16.18
CA ALA A 312 22.71 -18.65 -15.60
C ALA A 312 22.49 -18.82 -14.08
N ASP A 313 22.35 -17.71 -13.34
CA ASP A 313 22.15 -17.73 -11.88
C ASP A 313 20.77 -18.28 -11.49
N LEU A 314 19.73 -17.86 -12.21
CA LEU A 314 18.37 -18.34 -11.99
C LEU A 314 18.28 -19.86 -12.26
N THR A 315 18.89 -20.33 -13.36
CA THR A 315 18.92 -21.75 -13.71
C THR A 315 19.77 -22.57 -12.73
N SER A 316 20.90 -22.01 -12.28
CA SER A 316 21.75 -22.62 -11.24
C SER A 316 20.99 -22.85 -9.94
N GLN A 317 20.25 -21.83 -9.45
CA GLN A 317 19.43 -21.94 -8.23
C GLN A 317 18.24 -22.91 -8.38
N LEU A 318 17.76 -23.18 -9.59
CA LEU A 318 16.64 -24.08 -9.88
C LEU A 318 17.04 -25.52 -10.24
N SER A 319 18.35 -25.79 -10.38
CA SER A 319 18.90 -27.10 -10.77
C SER A 319 18.48 -28.28 -9.87
N ASN A 320 18.13 -28.01 -8.61
CA ASN A 320 17.61 -29.03 -7.67
C ASN A 320 16.12 -29.35 -7.86
N CYS A 321 15.39 -28.58 -8.68
CA CYS A 321 13.94 -28.66 -8.82
C CYS A 321 13.46 -29.07 -10.21
N MET A 322 14.21 -28.74 -11.27
CA MET A 322 13.83 -28.98 -12.67
C MET A 322 15.07 -28.97 -13.58
N SER A 323 14.96 -29.47 -14.82
CA SER A 323 16.09 -29.48 -15.75
C SER A 323 16.29 -28.12 -16.44
N PHE A 324 17.49 -27.87 -16.98
CA PHE A 324 17.81 -26.69 -17.78
C PHE A 324 16.80 -26.45 -18.92
N HIS A 325 16.37 -27.53 -19.59
CA HIS A 325 15.40 -27.48 -20.68
C HIS A 325 14.02 -27.02 -20.20
N ASP A 326 13.59 -27.47 -19.02
CA ASP A 326 12.31 -27.10 -18.43
C ASP A 326 12.30 -25.63 -17.98
N VAL A 327 13.43 -25.14 -17.44
CA VAL A 327 13.63 -23.71 -17.14
C VAL A 327 13.48 -22.88 -18.42
N TRP A 328 14.17 -23.25 -19.50
CA TRP A 328 14.10 -22.53 -20.77
C TRP A 328 12.68 -22.49 -21.37
N GLN A 329 12.00 -23.64 -21.45
CA GLN A 329 10.62 -23.71 -21.96
C GLN A 329 9.66 -22.87 -21.11
N SER A 330 9.79 -22.94 -19.79
CA SER A 330 8.93 -22.23 -18.86
C SER A 330 9.22 -20.71 -18.85
N LEU A 331 10.46 -20.28 -19.02
CA LEU A 331 10.80 -18.86 -19.21
C LEU A 331 10.20 -18.29 -20.49
N GLN A 332 10.20 -19.06 -21.58
CA GLN A 332 9.54 -18.65 -22.83
C GLN A 332 8.00 -18.57 -22.63
N PHE A 333 7.38 -19.51 -21.91
CA PHE A 333 5.97 -19.42 -21.51
C PHE A 333 5.66 -18.18 -20.66
N LEU A 334 6.47 -17.88 -19.63
CA LEU A 334 6.31 -16.70 -18.77
C LEU A 334 6.44 -15.37 -19.54
N LYS A 335 7.26 -15.35 -20.60
CA LYS A 335 7.40 -14.24 -21.53
C LYS A 335 6.21 -14.12 -22.47
N ASP A 336 5.66 -15.23 -22.97
CA ASP A 336 4.51 -15.22 -23.89
C ASP A 336 3.18 -14.86 -23.20
N ILE A 337 2.97 -15.26 -21.94
CA ILE A 337 1.84 -14.75 -21.12
C ILE A 337 2.05 -13.30 -20.64
N GLY A 338 3.29 -12.79 -20.75
CA GLY A 338 3.67 -11.39 -20.54
C GLY A 338 3.97 -10.99 -19.10
N VAL A 339 4.37 -11.92 -18.22
CA VAL A 339 4.70 -11.65 -16.80
C VAL A 339 6.20 -11.50 -16.53
N VAL A 340 7.03 -11.98 -17.45
CA VAL A 340 8.49 -11.84 -17.47
C VAL A 340 8.94 -11.23 -18.80
N THR A 341 10.10 -10.61 -18.84
CA THR A 341 10.76 -10.22 -20.10
C THR A 341 12.27 -10.41 -20.00
N ASN A 342 12.89 -10.83 -21.11
CA ASN A 342 14.33 -11.09 -21.19
C ASN A 342 15.01 -10.03 -22.06
N LYS A 343 16.15 -9.51 -21.62
CA LYS A 343 17.01 -8.59 -22.36
C LYS A 343 18.44 -9.09 -22.29
N LYS A 344 18.98 -9.58 -23.42
CA LYS A 344 20.22 -10.39 -23.43
C LYS A 344 20.03 -11.58 -22.48
N THR A 345 20.96 -11.82 -21.55
CA THR A 345 20.90 -12.83 -20.49
C THR A 345 20.12 -12.40 -19.23
N CYS A 346 19.64 -11.16 -19.16
CA CYS A 346 18.98 -10.61 -17.98
C CYS A 346 17.46 -10.88 -18.03
N ILE A 347 16.92 -11.52 -16.99
CA ILE A 347 15.51 -11.90 -16.84
C ILE A 347 14.86 -10.97 -15.81
N PHE A 348 13.83 -10.24 -16.22
CA PHE A 348 13.11 -9.28 -15.38
C PHE A 348 11.68 -9.75 -15.11
N PRO A 349 11.16 -9.62 -13.88
CA PRO A 349 9.72 -9.45 -13.67
C PRO A 349 9.25 -8.26 -14.53
N TYR A 350 8.18 -8.43 -15.32
CA TYR A 350 7.81 -7.44 -16.34
C TYR A 350 7.61 -6.04 -15.74
N ASP A 351 7.00 -5.96 -14.55
CA ASP A 351 6.60 -4.68 -13.96
C ASP A 351 7.81 -3.90 -13.42
N LEU A 352 8.88 -4.60 -13.02
CA LEU A 352 10.17 -3.97 -12.70
C LEU A 352 10.88 -3.48 -13.97
N TYR A 353 10.85 -4.26 -15.07
CA TYR A 353 11.37 -3.79 -16.35
C TYR A 353 10.60 -2.58 -16.90
N ARG A 354 9.27 -2.56 -16.77
CA ARG A 354 8.44 -1.40 -17.11
C ARG A 354 8.88 -0.20 -16.29
N ALA A 355 8.95 -0.32 -14.96
CA ALA A 355 9.37 0.77 -14.08
C ALA A 355 10.78 1.29 -14.42
N GLU A 356 11.77 0.42 -14.61
CA GLU A 356 13.15 0.81 -14.96
C GLU A 356 13.22 1.55 -16.31
N ARG A 357 12.53 1.04 -17.34
CA ARG A 357 12.43 1.67 -18.66
C ARG A 357 11.72 3.01 -18.60
N ASP A 358 10.64 3.12 -17.84
CA ASP A 358 9.77 4.29 -17.82
C ASP A 358 10.40 5.41 -16.97
N ILE A 359 11.13 5.06 -15.90
CA ILE A 359 12.04 5.98 -15.18
C ILE A 359 13.13 6.50 -16.13
N ALA A 360 13.77 5.62 -16.91
CA ALA A 360 14.80 6.03 -17.86
C ALA A 360 14.27 6.95 -18.97
N SER A 361 13.04 6.71 -19.46
CA SER A 361 12.36 7.62 -20.39
C SER A 361 12.12 8.98 -19.76
N LEU A 362 11.47 9.02 -18.58
CA LEU A 362 11.13 10.26 -17.89
C LEU A 362 12.36 11.11 -17.55
N ILE A 363 13.48 10.48 -17.17
CA ILE A 363 14.76 11.20 -16.97
C ILE A 363 15.27 11.77 -18.30
N GLY A 364 15.23 11.00 -19.39
CA GLY A 364 15.58 11.49 -20.73
C GLY A 364 14.70 12.67 -21.19
N ASP A 365 13.39 12.54 -21.04
CA ASP A 365 12.40 13.57 -21.39
C ASP A 365 12.60 14.85 -20.56
N LEU A 366 12.99 14.74 -19.29
CA LEU A 366 13.34 15.87 -18.42
C LEU A 366 14.69 16.51 -18.80
N MET A 367 15.69 15.71 -19.21
CA MET A 367 16.98 16.22 -19.70
C MET A 367 16.89 16.91 -21.08
N MET A 368 15.84 16.61 -21.86
CA MET A 368 15.58 17.24 -23.16
C MET A 368 14.77 18.55 -23.07
N ARG A 369 14.31 18.95 -21.88
CA ARG A 369 13.60 20.23 -21.67
C ARG A 369 14.56 21.42 -21.79
N PRO A 370 14.06 22.62 -22.16
CA PRO A 370 14.86 23.83 -22.09
C PRO A 370 15.35 24.08 -20.64
N PRO A 371 16.51 24.73 -20.46
CA PRO A 371 17.03 25.13 -19.15
C PRO A 371 15.97 25.87 -18.31
N TRP A 372 15.67 25.34 -17.10
CA TRP A 372 15.08 26.16 -16.04
C TRP A 372 16.05 27.31 -15.76
N ARG A 373 15.54 28.54 -15.58
CA ARG A 373 16.37 29.70 -15.20
C ARG A 373 15.92 30.28 -13.87
N LEU A 374 16.70 30.05 -12.82
CA LEU A 374 16.61 30.83 -11.59
C LEU A 374 17.56 32.02 -11.73
N HIS A 375 17.03 33.24 -11.71
CA HIS A 375 17.81 34.47 -11.82
C HIS A 375 18.46 34.84 -10.48
N VAL A 376 19.44 34.02 -10.06
CA VAL A 376 20.07 34.09 -8.73
C VAL A 376 21.58 34.24 -8.80
N ASP A 377 22.12 35.16 -8.01
CA ASP A 377 23.56 35.31 -7.77
C ASP A 377 24.05 34.23 -6.77
N VAL A 378 24.55 33.12 -7.31
CA VAL A 378 25.10 31.98 -6.56
C VAL A 378 26.19 32.40 -5.56
N LYS A 379 27.00 33.42 -5.87
CA LYS A 379 28.08 33.88 -4.98
C LYS A 379 27.52 34.60 -3.76
N LYS A 380 26.49 35.44 -3.94
CA LYS A 380 25.76 36.08 -2.82
C LYS A 380 25.07 35.05 -1.93
N VAL A 381 24.48 33.99 -2.52
CA VAL A 381 23.88 32.89 -1.76
C VAL A 381 24.91 32.23 -0.84
N LEU A 382 26.07 31.82 -1.37
CA LEU A 382 27.11 31.15 -0.57
C LEU A 382 27.77 32.08 0.45
N ALA A 383 27.99 33.36 0.12
CA ALA A 383 28.45 34.37 1.07
C ALA A 383 27.55 34.43 2.32
N SER A 384 26.21 34.39 2.13
CA SER A 384 25.22 34.40 3.23
C SER A 384 25.25 33.14 4.12
N VAL A 385 25.87 32.05 3.66
CA VAL A 385 26.09 30.83 4.46
C VAL A 385 27.34 30.98 5.31
N CYS A 386 28.42 31.53 4.75
CA CYS A 386 29.70 31.70 5.43
C CYS A 386 29.64 32.72 6.59
N THR A 387 28.89 33.82 6.42
CA THR A 387 28.77 34.89 7.44
C THR A 387 27.86 34.53 8.62
N LYS A 388 27.20 33.37 8.62
CA LYS A 388 26.27 32.92 9.68
C LYS A 388 26.83 31.81 10.57
N ARG A 389 28.16 31.67 10.68
CA ARG A 389 28.76 30.89 11.77
C ARG A 389 28.63 31.68 13.09
N PRO A 390 28.10 31.09 14.17
CA PRO A 390 27.94 31.79 15.45
C PRO A 390 29.29 32.03 16.13
N GLU A 391 29.51 33.23 16.67
CA GLU A 391 30.70 33.62 17.45
C GLU A 391 30.61 33.18 18.93
N ASP A 392 30.09 31.98 19.19
CA ASP A 392 29.96 31.42 20.54
C ASP A 392 31.27 30.76 21.00
N SER A 393 32.32 31.56 21.22
CA SER A 393 33.55 31.09 21.86
C SER A 393 34.26 32.17 22.70
N ARG A 394 33.65 32.57 23.82
CA ARG A 394 34.36 33.30 24.88
C ARG A 394 33.83 33.01 26.29
N SER A 395 34.68 32.36 27.10
CA SER A 395 34.91 32.56 28.56
C SER A 395 33.71 32.55 29.55
N ASP A 396 33.75 31.89 30.71
CA ASP A 396 34.87 31.19 31.37
C ASP A 396 34.39 30.21 32.48
N ASP A 397 35.33 29.80 33.34
CA ASP A 397 35.21 29.24 34.69
C ASP A 397 35.22 27.71 34.90
N THR A 398 36.46 27.20 34.80
CA THR A 398 37.20 26.57 35.91
C THR A 398 36.53 25.47 36.78
N LEU A 399 37.09 24.25 36.73
CA LEU A 399 37.92 23.66 37.81
C LEU A 399 38.08 22.12 37.66
N ASN A 400 39.29 21.67 37.33
CA ASN A 400 40.09 20.80 38.21
C ASN A 400 41.47 20.50 37.60
N GLU A 401 42.49 20.38 38.45
CA GLU A 401 43.88 20.16 38.06
C GLU A 401 44.24 18.67 38.01
N SER A 402 45.02 18.23 37.01
CA SER A 402 46.12 17.27 37.22
C SER A 402 47.04 17.11 36.00
N LYS A 403 48.33 17.30 36.25
CA LYS A 403 49.52 16.94 35.45
C LYS A 403 50.65 16.60 36.46
N PRO A 404 51.83 16.05 36.08
CA PRO A 404 52.37 15.84 34.73
C PRO A 404 52.55 14.32 34.42
N ASP A 405 53.26 13.84 33.39
CA ASP A 405 54.09 14.51 32.37
C ASP A 405 53.85 13.93 30.94
N GLU A 406 54.77 13.49 30.05
CA GLU A 406 56.24 13.36 30.04
C GLU A 406 56.83 13.61 28.63
N THR A 407 58.15 13.61 28.52
CA THR A 407 58.94 14.07 27.36
C THR A 407 58.89 13.17 26.13
N ARG A 408 58.78 13.75 24.92
CA ARG A 408 59.92 13.80 23.98
C ARG A 408 59.73 14.72 22.75
N LEU A 409 60.61 15.72 22.71
CA LEU A 409 61.15 16.48 21.57
C LEU A 409 61.74 15.53 20.49
N GLU A 410 62.20 15.93 19.29
CA GLU A 410 62.51 17.20 18.58
C GLU A 410 61.89 17.14 17.15
N THR A 411 61.96 18.09 16.20
CA THR A 411 62.62 19.42 15.99
C THR A 411 61.60 20.32 15.20
N LEU A 412 61.85 21.46 14.55
CA LEU A 412 63.02 22.31 14.18
C LEU A 412 62.59 23.79 14.26
N GLU A 413 63.54 24.72 14.44
CA GLU A 413 63.29 26.14 14.77
C GLU A 413 63.47 27.11 13.57
N ASP A 414 63.50 28.42 13.88
CA ASP A 414 63.92 29.57 13.05
C ASP A 414 62.94 30.06 11.96
N ILE A 415 62.75 31.37 11.70
CA ILE A 415 63.55 32.57 12.09
C ILE A 415 62.66 33.69 12.71
N LEU A 416 63.22 34.42 13.69
CA LEU A 416 62.72 35.64 14.37
C LEU A 416 62.66 36.89 13.41
N ASN A 417 62.17 38.11 13.68
CA ASN A 417 61.76 38.84 14.90
C ASN A 417 61.02 40.17 14.51
N THR A 418 60.71 41.02 15.50
CA THR A 418 60.56 42.51 15.43
C THR A 418 59.15 43.15 15.47
N GLN A 419 58.54 43.14 16.66
CA GLN A 419 58.25 44.34 17.49
C GLN A 419 57.68 45.64 16.85
N GLY A 420 56.52 46.13 17.35
CA GLY A 420 56.02 47.49 17.04
C GLY A 420 54.70 47.93 17.71
N SER A 421 54.75 48.34 18.98
CA SER A 421 53.61 48.82 19.80
C SER A 421 52.79 50.00 19.22
N GLY A 422 51.47 50.01 19.41
CA GLY A 422 50.57 51.16 19.21
C GLY A 422 49.14 50.85 19.66
N ASP A 423 48.47 51.78 20.38
CA ASP A 423 47.17 51.56 21.04
C ASP A 423 46.16 52.69 20.71
N HIS A 424 44.88 52.42 20.95
CA HIS A 424 43.71 53.31 21.05
C HIS A 424 43.02 53.87 19.78
N LEU A 425 41.79 53.35 19.58
CA LEU A 425 40.51 54.08 19.46
C LEU A 425 40.18 54.95 18.22
N LEU A 426 39.22 54.42 17.42
CA LEU A 426 37.97 55.05 16.94
C LEU A 426 37.96 56.48 16.34
N ASP A 427 37.54 56.59 15.07
CA ASP A 427 36.28 57.25 14.71
C ASP A 427 35.70 56.66 13.39
N ASN A 428 34.49 57.06 13.03
CA ASN A 428 33.68 56.53 11.93
C ASN A 428 34.10 56.99 10.53
N GLY A 429 33.73 56.18 9.53
CA GLY A 429 33.70 56.55 8.12
C GLY A 429 32.89 55.53 7.32
N GLU A 430 31.63 55.85 7.02
CA GLU A 430 30.77 54.99 6.20
C GLU A 430 31.29 54.93 4.75
N SER A 431 31.51 53.73 4.23
CA SER A 431 31.73 53.48 2.80
C SER A 431 31.12 52.14 2.39
N GLU A 432 30.33 52.16 1.32
CA GLU A 432 29.70 50.97 0.73
C GLU A 432 30.71 50.18 -0.12
N ASP A 433 31.85 49.82 0.46
CA ASP A 433 32.87 49.07 -0.26
C ASP A 433 32.39 47.64 -0.54
N ASN A 434 32.29 47.34 -1.84
CA ASN A 434 31.94 46.02 -2.33
C ASN A 434 33.06 45.06 -1.95
N ALA A 435 32.86 44.30 -0.87
CA ALA A 435 33.71 43.18 -0.52
C ALA A 435 33.63 42.11 -1.62
N GLU A 436 34.52 42.21 -2.61
CA GLU A 436 34.82 41.12 -3.53
C GLU A 436 35.38 39.94 -2.72
N ILE A 437 34.48 39.09 -2.23
CA ILE A 437 34.83 37.84 -1.57
C ILE A 437 35.66 37.03 -2.55
N SER A 438 36.97 36.98 -2.31
CA SER A 438 37.92 36.46 -3.28
C SER A 438 37.57 35.03 -3.66
N GLN A 439 37.70 34.69 -4.95
CA GLN A 439 37.25 33.39 -5.47
C GLN A 439 37.91 32.18 -4.79
N GLY A 440 39.04 32.37 -4.09
CA GLY A 440 39.73 31.30 -3.37
C GLY A 440 39.12 30.86 -2.03
N GLN A 441 38.02 31.49 -1.56
CA GLN A 441 37.45 31.20 -0.23
C GLN A 441 36.07 30.52 -0.25
N LEU A 442 35.46 30.32 -1.42
CA LEU A 442 34.22 29.57 -1.58
C LEU A 442 34.50 28.11 -2.01
N ASP A 443 33.66 27.18 -1.56
CA ASP A 443 33.73 25.78 -1.98
C ASP A 443 33.24 25.64 -3.42
N GLN A 444 34.15 25.34 -4.34
CA GLN A 444 33.89 25.30 -5.78
C GLN A 444 32.88 24.19 -6.17
N ASP A 445 32.82 23.08 -5.43
CA ASP A 445 31.81 22.03 -5.65
C ASP A 445 30.41 22.53 -5.26
N GLN A 446 30.32 23.39 -4.23
CA GLN A 446 29.05 24.03 -3.83
C GLN A 446 28.63 25.12 -4.82
N VAL A 447 29.58 25.88 -5.38
CA VAL A 447 29.31 26.84 -6.48
C VAL A 447 28.71 26.09 -7.67
N ALA A 448 29.41 25.06 -8.17
CA ALA A 448 28.96 24.28 -9.33
C ALA A 448 27.61 23.59 -9.07
N ALA A 449 27.36 23.08 -7.86
CA ALA A 449 26.08 22.47 -7.50
C ALA A 449 24.92 23.48 -7.57
N LEU A 450 25.11 24.72 -7.10
CA LEU A 450 24.08 25.76 -7.17
C LEU A 450 23.89 26.29 -8.59
N GLU A 451 24.97 26.50 -9.36
CA GLU A 451 24.89 26.87 -10.78
C GLU A 451 24.13 25.81 -11.60
N MET A 452 24.31 24.52 -11.30
CA MET A 452 23.54 23.45 -11.92
C MET A 452 22.04 23.50 -11.56
N ILE A 453 21.66 23.71 -10.28
CA ILE A 453 20.25 23.87 -9.89
C ILE A 453 19.60 25.04 -10.63
N CYS A 454 20.29 26.18 -10.71
CA CYS A 454 19.75 27.39 -11.34
C CYS A 454 19.58 27.28 -12.87
N SER A 455 20.13 26.22 -13.49
CA SER A 455 20.21 26.05 -14.94
C SER A 455 19.56 24.78 -15.50
N ASN A 456 19.15 23.82 -14.66
CA ASN A 456 18.70 22.49 -15.11
C ASN A 456 17.43 22.04 -14.39
N ALA A 457 16.45 21.53 -15.14
CA ALA A 457 15.18 21.02 -14.59
C ALA A 457 15.34 19.80 -13.66
N VAL A 458 16.46 19.09 -13.74
CA VAL A 458 16.85 18.00 -12.82
C VAL A 458 18.33 18.14 -12.50
N THR A 459 18.67 18.16 -11.20
CA THR A 459 20.06 18.17 -10.71
C THR A 459 20.22 17.14 -9.60
N VAL A 460 21.29 16.32 -9.65
CA VAL A 460 21.57 15.27 -8.66
C VAL A 460 22.85 15.62 -7.90
N ILE A 461 22.74 15.81 -6.59
CA ILE A 461 23.87 16.25 -5.73
C ILE A 461 24.29 15.10 -4.81
N SER A 462 25.44 14.50 -5.11
CA SER A 462 26.05 13.45 -4.28
C SER A 462 27.11 14.03 -3.32
N GLY A 463 27.47 13.28 -2.29
CA GLY A 463 28.54 13.66 -1.35
C GLY A 463 28.37 13.02 0.02
N LYS A 464 29.44 12.98 0.82
CA LYS A 464 29.47 12.33 2.14
C LYS A 464 28.62 13.07 3.20
N GLY A 465 28.47 12.47 4.38
CA GLY A 465 27.92 13.18 5.55
C GLY A 465 28.74 14.44 5.87
N GLY A 466 28.09 15.51 6.31
CA GLY A 466 28.73 16.79 6.63
C GLY A 466 29.00 17.73 5.44
N SER A 467 28.91 17.28 4.19
CA SER A 467 29.34 18.04 2.99
C SER A 467 28.39 19.17 2.53
N GLY A 468 27.77 19.92 3.44
CA GLY A 468 26.99 21.15 3.15
C GLY A 468 25.66 21.02 2.38
N LYS A 469 25.46 19.96 1.58
CA LYS A 469 24.37 19.79 0.58
C LYS A 469 23.01 20.36 0.98
N THR A 470 22.44 19.91 2.10
CA THR A 470 21.11 20.38 2.55
C THR A 470 21.11 21.87 2.84
N THR A 471 22.17 22.40 3.44
CA THR A 471 22.31 23.82 3.80
C THR A 471 22.34 24.70 2.55
N ILE A 472 23.14 24.36 1.53
CA ILE A 472 23.24 25.18 0.30
C ILE A 472 21.92 25.20 -0.48
N VAL A 473 21.24 24.05 -0.62
CA VAL A 473 19.93 23.97 -1.27
C VAL A 473 18.88 24.76 -0.50
N SER A 474 18.90 24.70 0.84
CA SER A 474 17.99 25.48 1.70
C SER A 474 18.21 26.98 1.58
N HIS A 475 19.47 27.42 1.54
CA HIS A 475 19.81 28.85 1.39
C HIS A 475 19.48 29.38 0.00
N LEU A 476 19.64 28.58 -1.06
CA LEU A 476 19.22 28.95 -2.41
C LEU A 476 17.72 29.27 -2.45
N PHE A 477 16.86 28.35 -2.04
CA PHE A 477 15.41 28.56 -2.12
C PHE A 477 14.90 29.64 -1.15
N LYS A 478 15.53 29.83 0.01
CA LYS A 478 15.27 31.01 0.85
C LYS A 478 15.65 32.32 0.18
N HIS A 479 16.76 32.35 -0.54
CA HIS A 479 17.18 33.55 -1.26
C HIS A 479 16.27 33.83 -2.46
N VAL A 480 15.75 32.80 -3.13
CA VAL A 480 14.70 32.93 -4.17
C VAL A 480 13.43 33.56 -3.59
N GLU A 481 12.89 33.04 -2.47
CA GLU A 481 11.69 33.64 -1.85
C GLU A 481 11.93 35.08 -1.40
N LEU A 482 13.09 35.39 -0.79
CA LEU A 482 13.43 36.75 -0.38
C LEU A 482 13.62 37.69 -1.58
N LEU A 483 14.08 37.19 -2.73
CA LEU A 483 14.12 37.96 -3.97
C LEU A 483 12.69 38.24 -4.46
N GLU A 484 11.81 37.23 -4.56
CA GLU A 484 10.39 37.42 -4.93
C GLU A 484 9.68 38.43 -4.00
N GLU A 485 9.85 38.30 -2.68
CA GLU A 485 9.28 39.25 -1.71
C GLU A 485 9.84 40.66 -1.87
N SER A 486 11.14 40.80 -2.21
CA SER A 486 11.76 42.10 -2.46
C SER A 486 11.36 42.72 -3.80
N GLU A 487 11.16 41.92 -4.85
CA GLU A 487 10.71 42.37 -6.16
C GLU A 487 9.24 42.78 -6.14
N VAL A 488 8.38 42.03 -5.46
CA VAL A 488 6.98 42.43 -5.22
C VAL A 488 6.92 43.71 -4.39
N LYS A 489 7.70 43.82 -3.30
CA LYS A 489 7.75 45.04 -2.49
C LYS A 489 8.26 46.24 -3.30
N LYS A 490 9.31 46.06 -4.12
CA LYS A 490 9.82 47.12 -4.99
C LYS A 490 8.81 47.50 -6.08
N ALA A 491 8.10 46.55 -6.67
CA ALA A 491 7.06 46.84 -7.66
C ALA A 491 5.92 47.68 -7.04
N CYS A 492 5.56 47.43 -5.78
CA CYS A 492 4.65 48.31 -5.04
C CYS A 492 5.27 49.70 -4.79
N GLU A 493 6.53 49.78 -4.36
CA GLU A 493 7.21 51.06 -4.07
C GLU A 493 7.45 51.91 -5.33
N ASP A 494 7.74 51.29 -6.48
CA ASP A 494 7.85 51.95 -7.78
C ASP A 494 6.45 52.44 -8.25
N PHE A 495 5.40 51.64 -8.05
CA PHE A 495 4.00 52.01 -8.38
C PHE A 495 3.45 53.13 -7.48
N GLU A 496 3.87 53.20 -6.21
CA GLU A 496 3.55 54.30 -5.29
C GLU A 496 4.30 55.61 -5.63
N GLN A 497 5.34 55.56 -6.46
CA GLN A 497 6.13 56.72 -6.88
C GLN A 497 5.73 57.31 -8.24
N ASP A 498 4.91 56.61 -9.04
CA ASP A 498 4.53 57.04 -10.39
C ASP A 498 3.45 58.14 -10.34
N GLN A 499 3.83 59.40 -10.57
CA GLN A 499 3.00 60.59 -10.25
C GLN A 499 1.86 60.92 -11.24
N ASP A 500 1.27 59.93 -11.91
CA ASP A 500 0.14 60.10 -12.85
C ASP A 500 -1.11 59.27 -12.46
N VAL A 501 -1.33 59.06 -11.15
CA VAL A 501 -2.52 58.38 -10.60
C VAL A 501 -3.77 59.29 -10.66
N PRO A 502 -4.86 58.91 -11.37
CA PRO A 502 -6.12 59.64 -11.34
C PRO A 502 -6.76 59.61 -9.94
N ALA A 503 -7.30 60.75 -9.50
CA ALA A 503 -7.73 60.99 -8.10
C ALA A 503 -8.92 60.15 -7.58
N GLU A 504 -9.38 59.14 -8.32
CA GLU A 504 -10.49 58.25 -7.93
C GLU A 504 -10.05 57.02 -7.12
N TRP A 505 -8.74 56.73 -7.04
CA TRP A 505 -8.21 55.48 -6.46
C TRP A 505 -7.84 55.53 -4.96
N ILE A 506 -7.99 56.68 -4.29
CA ILE A 506 -7.53 56.90 -2.90
C ILE A 506 -8.39 56.14 -1.85
N THR A 507 -9.50 55.51 -2.25
CA THR A 507 -10.45 54.83 -1.34
C THR A 507 -10.45 53.30 -1.42
N PHE A 508 -9.28 52.66 -1.32
CA PHE A 508 -9.18 51.21 -1.02
C PHE A 508 -8.16 50.85 0.07
N SER A 509 -8.14 51.64 1.15
CA SER A 509 -7.52 51.21 2.41
C SER A 509 -8.36 50.12 3.09
N GLN A 510 -7.71 49.13 3.71
CA GLN A 510 -8.29 48.03 4.48
C GLN A 510 -9.09 46.97 3.70
N GLN A 511 -8.42 46.30 2.75
CA GLN A 511 -8.56 44.84 2.63
C GLN A 511 -7.17 44.22 2.73
N SER A 512 -7.05 43.06 3.40
CA SER A 512 -5.82 42.27 3.37
C SER A 512 -5.53 41.89 1.92
N PRO A 513 -4.28 41.98 1.42
CA PRO A 513 -3.98 41.59 0.06
C PRO A 513 -4.46 40.13 -0.16
N PRO A 514 -5.07 39.81 -1.32
CA PRO A 514 -5.23 38.42 -1.70
C PRO A 514 -3.85 37.75 -1.68
N LYS A 515 -3.79 36.44 -1.42
CA LYS A 515 -2.53 35.70 -1.52
C LYS A 515 -1.91 36.01 -2.87
N SER A 516 -0.71 36.58 -2.87
CA SER A 516 0.05 36.78 -4.10
C SER A 516 0.30 35.44 -4.74
N ASP A 517 0.10 35.36 -6.06
CA ASP A 517 0.56 34.23 -6.85
C ASP A 517 2.10 34.23 -6.81
N LYS A 518 2.68 33.41 -5.92
CA LYS A 518 4.13 33.20 -5.86
C LYS A 518 4.60 32.65 -7.20
N ALA A 519 5.71 33.18 -7.72
CA ALA A 519 6.23 32.73 -9.00
C ALA A 519 6.81 31.31 -8.88
N ILE A 520 7.32 30.94 -7.70
CA ILE A 520 7.87 29.60 -7.43
C ILE A 520 7.31 29.03 -6.10
N GLU A 521 6.62 27.89 -6.17
CA GLU A 521 6.27 27.09 -4.98
C GLU A 521 7.33 26.00 -4.73
N VAL A 522 7.95 26.00 -3.55
CA VAL A 522 9.05 25.10 -3.19
C VAL A 522 8.55 23.96 -2.27
N LEU A 523 8.38 22.76 -2.83
CA LEU A 523 7.93 21.58 -2.09
C LEU A 523 9.10 20.65 -1.71
N LEU A 524 9.44 20.57 -0.42
CA LEU A 524 10.48 19.65 0.07
C LEU A 524 9.93 18.26 0.38
N THR A 525 10.63 17.22 -0.07
CA THR A 525 10.24 15.81 0.13
C THR A 525 11.39 14.92 0.57
N ALA A 526 11.08 13.81 1.25
CA ALA A 526 12.06 12.77 1.58
C ALA A 526 11.43 11.35 1.60
N PRO A 527 12.23 10.27 1.50
CA PRO A 527 11.71 8.90 1.51
C PRO A 527 11.11 8.45 2.85
N THR A 528 11.44 9.10 3.98
CA THR A 528 10.98 8.70 5.32
C THR A 528 10.59 9.90 6.17
N GLY A 529 9.68 9.71 7.12
CA GLY A 529 9.23 10.77 8.03
C GLY A 529 10.36 11.35 8.90
N LYS A 530 11.37 10.54 9.25
CA LYS A 530 12.58 11.02 9.95
C LYS A 530 13.42 11.96 9.08
N ALA A 531 13.62 11.60 7.81
CA ALA A 531 14.34 12.46 6.87
C ALA A 531 13.56 13.74 6.54
N ALA A 532 12.24 13.67 6.38
CA ALA A 532 11.37 14.84 6.17
C ALA A 532 11.38 15.76 7.41
N GLY A 533 11.38 15.20 8.62
CA GLY A 533 11.55 15.96 9.87
C GLY A 533 12.88 16.72 9.93
N LEU A 534 13.99 16.05 9.59
CA LEU A 534 15.32 16.66 9.55
C LEU A 534 15.46 17.72 8.44
N LEU A 535 14.78 17.56 7.30
CA LEU A 535 14.65 18.62 6.30
C LEU A 535 13.91 19.83 6.90
N ARG A 536 12.72 19.64 7.47
CA ARG A 536 11.95 20.73 8.09
C ARG A 536 12.74 21.48 9.17
N GLU A 537 13.46 20.77 10.02
CA GLU A 537 14.32 21.35 11.06
C GLU A 537 15.45 22.22 10.48
N LYS A 538 16.19 21.73 9.49
CA LYS A 538 17.33 22.46 8.90
C LYS A 538 16.94 23.54 7.91
N THR A 539 15.82 23.36 7.24
CA THR A 539 15.33 24.28 6.20
C THR A 539 14.41 25.35 6.79
N GLY A 540 13.60 25.04 7.80
CA GLY A 540 12.46 25.86 8.22
C GLY A 540 11.24 25.78 7.28
N PHE A 541 11.35 25.06 6.16
CA PHE A 541 10.28 24.86 5.18
C PHE A 541 9.36 23.69 5.57
N SER A 542 8.14 23.69 5.03
CA SER A 542 7.28 22.51 5.05
C SER A 542 7.94 21.37 4.26
N ALA A 543 8.12 20.22 4.90
CA ALA A 543 8.75 19.05 4.30
C ALA A 543 7.95 17.79 4.63
N TYR A 544 7.67 17.01 3.58
CA TYR A 544 6.74 15.88 3.57
C TYR A 544 7.45 14.58 3.20
N THR A 545 6.78 13.44 3.38
CA THR A 545 7.26 12.19 2.77
C THR A 545 6.85 12.12 1.30
N LEU A 546 7.63 11.40 0.48
CA LEU A 546 7.26 11.10 -0.91
C LEU A 546 5.87 10.45 -1.00
N CYS A 547 5.55 9.54 -0.08
CA CYS A 547 4.24 8.90 -0.01
C CYS A 547 3.10 9.90 0.23
N GLN A 548 3.28 10.89 1.12
CA GLN A 548 2.28 11.96 1.32
C GLN A 548 2.06 12.77 0.05
N VAL A 549 3.12 13.27 -0.58
CA VAL A 549 2.99 14.09 -1.80
C VAL A 549 2.34 13.30 -2.96
N ILE A 550 2.56 11.99 -3.04
CA ILE A 550 1.98 11.12 -4.07
C ILE A 550 0.53 10.68 -3.75
N LEU A 551 0.13 10.65 -2.48
CA LEU A 551 -1.22 10.20 -2.06
C LEU A 551 -2.18 11.36 -1.78
N ASP A 552 -1.71 12.41 -1.09
CA ASP A 552 -2.53 13.55 -0.66
C ASP A 552 -2.92 14.46 -1.84
N ASN A 553 -2.14 14.46 -2.94
CA ASN A 553 -2.51 15.10 -4.21
C ASN A 553 -3.49 14.28 -5.07
N TYR A 554 -3.79 13.03 -4.70
CA TYR A 554 -4.67 12.14 -5.49
C TYR A 554 -5.90 11.61 -4.71
N PRO A 555 -6.72 12.48 -4.08
CA PRO A 555 -7.97 12.08 -3.44
C PRO A 555 -9.08 11.81 -4.47
N ALA A 556 -9.10 10.59 -5.01
CA ALA A 556 -10.30 9.88 -5.47
C ALA A 556 -11.31 10.63 -6.38
N LEU A 557 -10.84 11.36 -7.41
CA LEU A 557 -11.71 11.82 -8.51
C LEU A 557 -11.08 11.58 -9.90
N ASN A 558 -11.81 10.83 -10.75
CA ASN A 558 -11.72 10.78 -12.22
C ASN A 558 -10.32 10.92 -12.86
N LEU A 559 -9.41 10.01 -12.49
CA LEU A 559 -8.02 9.95 -13.00
C LEU A 559 -7.88 9.81 -14.53
N VAL A 560 -8.92 9.38 -15.25
CA VAL A 560 -8.96 9.38 -16.73
C VAL A 560 -8.86 10.80 -17.31
N THR A 561 -9.31 11.81 -16.57
CA THR A 561 -9.25 13.22 -17.00
C THR A 561 -7.92 13.88 -16.64
N CYS A 562 -7.32 13.54 -15.48
CA CYS A 562 -6.18 14.28 -14.94
C CYS A 562 -4.88 14.10 -15.75
N TRP A 563 -4.61 12.92 -16.32
CA TRP A 563 -3.46 12.74 -17.23
C TRP A 563 -3.63 13.50 -18.55
N LYS A 564 -4.87 13.65 -19.05
CA LYS A 564 -5.15 14.60 -20.12
C LYS A 564 -4.90 16.04 -19.68
N ILE A 565 -5.37 16.44 -18.50
CA ILE A 565 -5.17 17.82 -18.00
C ILE A 565 -3.69 18.15 -17.82
N PHE A 566 -2.86 17.24 -17.30
CA PHE A 566 -1.43 17.50 -17.14
C PHE A 566 -0.69 17.63 -18.49
N LEU A 567 -1.07 16.81 -19.49
CA LEU A 567 -0.60 16.97 -20.88
C LEU A 567 -1.17 18.21 -21.59
N THR A 568 -2.38 18.65 -21.25
CA THR A 568 -2.98 19.88 -21.79
C THR A 568 -2.32 21.12 -21.21
N LEU A 569 -2.05 21.15 -19.89
CA LEU A 569 -1.32 22.26 -19.25
C LEU A 569 0.10 22.38 -19.81
N LEU A 570 0.83 21.27 -19.96
CA LEU A 570 2.13 21.21 -20.65
C LEU A 570 2.06 21.48 -22.18
N SER A 571 0.88 21.76 -22.73
CA SER A 571 0.64 22.02 -24.17
C SER A 571 0.02 23.41 -24.44
N GLN A 572 -0.61 24.05 -23.45
CA GLN A 572 -1.32 25.32 -23.65
C GLN A 572 -0.44 26.57 -23.67
N GLU A 573 0.78 26.53 -23.13
CA GLU A 573 1.76 27.62 -23.31
C GLU A 573 2.27 27.75 -24.76
N SER A 574 1.93 26.80 -25.66
CA SER A 574 2.36 26.79 -27.06
C SER A 574 1.45 27.57 -28.02
N VAL A 575 0.38 28.24 -27.54
CA VAL A 575 -0.71 28.74 -28.41
C VAL A 575 -1.04 30.24 -28.21
N LEU A 576 -0.40 30.95 -27.27
CA LEU A 576 -0.63 32.38 -27.01
C LEU A 576 0.63 33.24 -27.20
N LEU A 577 1.25 33.15 -28.38
CA LEU A 577 2.23 34.14 -28.87
C LEU A 577 2.31 34.09 -30.41
N ASN A 578 1.43 34.86 -31.05
CA ASN A 578 1.41 35.14 -32.50
C ASN A 578 0.56 36.41 -32.75
#